data_AF-A0A163YEP5-F1
#
_entry.id   AF-A0A163YEP5-F1
#
_cell.length_a   1.000
_cell.length_b   1.000
_cell.length_c   1.000
_cell.angle_alpha   90.00
_cell.angle_beta   90.00
_cell.angle_gamma   90.00
#
_symmetry.space_group_name_H-M   'P 1'
#
loop_
_entity.id
_entity.type
_entity.pdbx_description
1 polymer ?
#
loop_
_entity_poly.entity_id
_entity_poly.type
_entity_poly.pdbx_seq_one_letter_code
_entity_poly.pdbx_strand_id
1 'polypeptide(L)'
;MPGSVIGKSLNLGYPGNVSRLADAIIDNRLVKATDTVNINFGDPAVLNPDNTYSRFGAAGTSVTFAGIAVREVKQTTDYFSSQGFYSPGQPCDVLARGSATVVCNVGTPSAGGAVYIRIATNAAFPGGVIGGFEAAADGTNTILVPGAKWTTGKMDSNRVAEVTLTQRNNP
;
A
#
# COMPACT_ATOMS: atom_id res chain seq x y z
N MET A 1 -39.38 16.94 -6.02
CA MET A 1 -38.69 15.65 -5.85
C MET A 1 -37.19 15.94 -5.84
N PRO A 2 -36.49 15.89 -4.69
CA PRO A 2 -35.05 16.14 -4.69
C PRO A 2 -34.39 14.96 -5.40
N GLY A 3 -33.88 15.18 -6.61
CA GLY A 3 -33.20 14.15 -7.37
C GLY A 3 -31.95 13.70 -6.63
N SER A 4 -31.89 12.43 -6.23
CA SER A 4 -30.64 11.84 -5.76
C SER A 4 -29.73 11.64 -6.97
N VAL A 5 -28.57 12.29 -6.96
CA VAL A 5 -27.54 12.05 -7.98
C VAL A 5 -26.76 10.81 -7.54
N ILE A 6 -27.02 9.68 -8.17
CA ILE A 6 -26.20 8.47 -8.03
C ILE A 6 -24.88 8.69 -8.80
N GLY A 7 -23.73 8.57 -8.11
CA GLY A 7 -22.41 8.37 -8.72
C GLY A 7 -21.88 9.47 -9.64
N LYS A 8 -21.42 10.60 -9.08
CA LYS A 8 -20.72 11.64 -9.86
C LYS A 8 -19.30 11.25 -10.30
N SER A 9 -18.72 10.21 -9.69
CA SER A 9 -17.39 9.67 -10.02
C SER A 9 -17.32 8.19 -9.64
N LEU A 10 -16.57 7.41 -10.42
CA LEU A 10 -16.24 6.03 -10.09
C LEU A 10 -15.18 5.99 -8.96
N ASN A 11 -15.20 4.92 -8.16
CA ASN A 11 -14.14 4.64 -7.21
C ASN A 11 -12.81 4.41 -7.93
N LEU A 12 -11.70 4.57 -7.21
CA LEU A 12 -10.35 4.46 -7.77
C LEU A 12 -9.87 3.01 -7.89
N GLY A 13 -10.80 2.05 -7.90
CA GLY A 13 -10.51 0.62 -7.97
C GLY A 13 -10.22 0.00 -6.61
N TYR A 14 -9.42 -1.07 -6.62
CA TYR A 14 -9.07 -1.84 -5.42
C TYR A 14 -7.61 -1.60 -5.05
N PRO A 15 -7.26 -1.66 -3.75
CA PRO A 15 -5.87 -1.67 -3.31
C PRO A 15 -5.05 -2.77 -4.01
N GLY A 16 -3.81 -2.45 -4.39
CA GLY A 16 -2.88 -3.33 -5.09
C GLY A 16 -3.06 -3.42 -6.60
N ASN A 17 -4.00 -2.68 -7.21
CA ASN A 17 -4.06 -2.59 -8.68
C ASN A 17 -2.94 -1.69 -9.20
N VAL A 18 -2.22 -2.17 -10.22
CA VAL A 18 -1.29 -1.33 -10.99
C VAL A 18 -2.12 -0.38 -11.85
N SER A 19 -1.96 0.93 -11.64
CA SER A 19 -2.76 1.95 -12.32
C SER A 19 -2.16 2.36 -13.68
N ARG A 20 -0.85 2.14 -13.88
CA ARG A 20 -0.12 2.52 -15.11
C ARG A 20 0.91 1.44 -15.46
N LEU A 21 0.60 0.65 -16.49
CA LEU A 21 1.37 -0.55 -16.84
C LEU A 21 2.72 -0.24 -17.52
N ALA A 22 2.82 0.86 -18.26
CA ALA A 22 3.99 1.15 -19.09
C ALA A 22 5.31 1.36 -18.33
N ASP A 23 5.26 1.66 -17.03
CA ASP A 23 6.44 1.88 -16.16
C ASP A 23 6.43 0.98 -14.92
N ALA A 24 5.68 -0.12 -14.96
CA ALA A 24 5.55 -1.04 -13.83
C ALA A 24 6.71 -2.04 -13.82
N ILE A 25 7.52 -2.00 -12.76
CA ILE A 25 8.54 -3.01 -12.45
C ILE A 25 8.07 -3.76 -11.22
N ILE A 26 7.83 -5.05 -11.38
CA ILE A 26 7.27 -5.93 -10.35
C ILE A 26 8.25 -7.08 -10.13
N ASP A 27 8.61 -7.34 -8.88
CA ASP A 27 9.52 -8.39 -8.47
C ASP A 27 8.76 -9.42 -7.61
N ASN A 28 8.90 -10.71 -7.94
CA ASN A 28 8.28 -11.81 -7.20
C ASN A 28 9.26 -12.43 -6.19
N ARG A 29 8.82 -12.58 -4.94
CA ARG A 29 9.53 -13.34 -3.90
C ARG A 29 8.53 -14.05 -2.99
N LEU A 30 8.98 -15.07 -2.26
CA LEU A 30 8.13 -15.73 -1.27
C LEU A 30 7.86 -14.79 -0.08
N VAL A 31 6.63 -14.81 0.44
CA VAL A 31 6.37 -14.30 1.79
C VAL A 31 7.09 -15.19 2.79
N LYS A 32 7.78 -14.60 3.76
CA LYS A 32 8.51 -15.34 4.77
C LYS A 32 7.62 -16.37 5.46
N ALA A 33 8.00 -17.65 5.39
CA ALA A 33 7.15 -18.75 5.87
C ALA A 33 6.89 -18.71 7.37
N THR A 34 7.76 -18.07 8.14
CA THR A 34 7.64 -17.93 9.60
C THR A 34 6.78 -16.74 10.03
N ASP A 35 6.35 -15.88 9.10
CA ASP A 35 5.46 -14.77 9.43
C ASP A 35 4.09 -15.29 9.85
N THR A 36 3.42 -14.53 10.72
CA THR A 36 2.05 -14.82 11.16
C THR A 36 1.02 -13.86 10.55
N VAL A 37 1.48 -12.88 9.76
CA VAL A 37 0.65 -11.83 9.18
C VAL A 37 0.72 -11.92 7.66
N ASN A 38 -0.44 -11.92 7.01
CA ASN A 38 -0.52 -11.88 5.56
C ASN A 38 -0.15 -10.48 5.02
N ILE A 39 0.39 -10.43 3.79
CA ILE A 39 0.59 -9.18 3.06
C ILE A 39 -0.67 -8.93 2.22
N ASN A 40 -1.48 -7.93 2.58
CA ASN A 40 -2.69 -7.65 1.81
C ASN A 40 -2.33 -6.90 0.51
N PHE A 41 -3.17 -7.02 -0.49
CA PHE A 41 -3.01 -6.22 -1.70
C PHE A 41 -3.07 -4.72 -1.38
N GLY A 42 -2.09 -3.98 -1.87
CA GLY A 42 -1.88 -2.55 -1.59
C GLY A 42 -1.12 -2.27 -0.29
N ASP A 43 -0.76 -3.28 0.51
CA ASP A 43 0.12 -3.06 1.66
C ASP A 43 1.56 -2.77 1.21
N PRO A 44 2.31 -1.94 1.95
CA PRO A 44 3.75 -1.86 1.83
C PRO A 44 4.40 -3.18 2.26
N ALA A 45 5.41 -3.61 1.49
CA ALA A 45 6.22 -4.78 1.77
C ALA A 45 7.64 -4.38 2.19
N VAL A 46 8.27 -5.22 3.03
CA VAL A 46 9.70 -5.15 3.32
C VAL A 46 10.42 -6.31 2.66
N LEU A 47 11.65 -6.08 2.19
CA LEU A 47 12.56 -7.12 1.75
C LEU A 47 13.45 -7.54 2.92
N ASN A 48 13.38 -8.81 3.26
CA ASN A 48 14.19 -9.42 4.31
C ASN A 48 15.57 -9.84 3.77
N PRO A 49 16.58 -9.99 4.65
CA PRO A 49 17.92 -10.45 4.26
C PRO A 49 17.96 -11.85 3.62
N ASP A 50 16.96 -12.69 3.88
CA ASP A 50 16.81 -14.04 3.32
C ASP A 50 16.10 -14.05 1.95
N ASN A 51 15.98 -12.88 1.30
CA ASN A 51 15.32 -12.70 0.01
C ASN A 51 13.82 -13.07 0.01
N THR A 52 13.16 -12.91 1.16
CA THR A 52 11.71 -13.04 1.31
C THR A 52 11.04 -11.69 1.55
N TYR A 53 9.73 -11.61 1.32
CA TYR A 53 8.93 -10.46 1.71
C TYR A 53 8.23 -10.68 3.05
N SER A 54 8.08 -9.60 3.80
CA SER A 54 7.18 -9.50 4.96
C SER A 54 6.29 -8.27 4.82
N ARG A 55 5.16 -8.25 5.52
CA ARG A 55 4.34 -7.03 5.61
C ARG A 55 5.13 -5.95 6.34
N PHE A 56 5.07 -4.70 5.88
CA PHE A 56 5.64 -3.59 6.64
C PHE A 56 4.98 -3.50 8.02
N GLY A 57 5.77 -3.38 9.07
CA GLY A 57 5.30 -3.38 10.45
C GLY A 57 6.03 -2.36 11.32
N ALA A 58 5.86 -2.45 12.63
CA ALA A 58 6.42 -1.51 13.59
C ALA A 58 7.95 -1.41 13.58
N ALA A 59 8.64 -2.50 13.22
CA ALA A 59 10.10 -2.54 13.09
C ALA A 59 10.61 -2.13 11.69
N GLY A 60 9.71 -1.81 10.76
CA GLY A 60 10.08 -1.45 9.40
C GLY A 60 10.75 -0.08 9.34
N THR A 61 11.73 0.04 8.44
CA THR A 61 12.44 1.29 8.18
C THR A 61 12.31 1.69 6.71
N SER A 62 12.60 2.93 6.38
CA SER A 62 12.62 3.39 4.99
C SER A 62 13.61 2.61 4.11
N VAL A 63 14.67 2.06 4.69
CA VAL A 63 15.69 1.26 4.00
C VAL A 63 15.18 -0.14 3.65
N THR A 64 14.35 -0.73 4.52
CA THR A 64 13.82 -2.10 4.29
C THR A 64 12.62 -2.12 3.36
N PHE A 65 12.04 -0.95 3.04
CA PHE A 65 10.89 -0.84 2.14
C PHE A 65 11.24 -1.35 0.73
N ALA A 66 10.49 -2.35 0.27
CA ALA A 66 10.68 -2.95 -1.04
C ALA A 66 9.70 -2.39 -2.09
N GLY A 67 8.46 -2.09 -1.67
CA GLY A 67 7.43 -1.64 -2.60
C GLY A 67 6.01 -1.92 -2.11
N ILE A 68 5.09 -1.97 -3.06
CA ILE A 68 3.65 -2.17 -2.80
C ILE A 68 3.25 -3.57 -3.28
N ALA A 69 2.59 -4.36 -2.44
CA ALA A 69 2.06 -5.66 -2.86
C ALA A 69 0.93 -5.49 -3.89
N VAL A 70 1.08 -6.06 -5.07
CA VAL A 70 0.13 -5.89 -6.19
C VAL A 70 -0.65 -7.16 -6.49
N ARG A 71 -1.87 -7.02 -7.03
CA ARG A 71 -2.79 -8.13 -7.29
C ARG A 71 -2.71 -8.64 -8.73
N GLU A 72 -1.51 -9.01 -9.19
CA GLU A 72 -1.30 -9.45 -10.56
C GLU A 72 -1.73 -10.90 -10.78
N VAL A 73 -1.23 -11.82 -9.94
CA VAL A 73 -1.44 -13.26 -10.12
C VAL A 73 -2.57 -13.82 -9.24
N LYS A 74 -2.83 -13.19 -8.09
CA LYS A 74 -3.85 -13.65 -7.14
C LYS A 74 -5.07 -12.73 -7.08
N GLN A 75 -6.21 -13.33 -6.79
CA GLN A 75 -7.48 -12.64 -6.56
C GLN A 75 -7.98 -12.91 -5.15
N THR A 76 -8.92 -12.09 -4.67
CA THR A 76 -9.56 -12.33 -3.36
C THR A 76 -10.39 -13.61 -3.42
N THR A 77 -10.27 -14.43 -2.39
CA THR A 77 -11.14 -15.60 -2.17
C THR A 77 -12.17 -15.35 -1.07
N ASP A 78 -12.06 -14.23 -0.35
CA ASP A 78 -13.03 -13.81 0.65
C ASP A 78 -14.11 -12.94 -0.01
N TYR A 79 -15.34 -13.45 0.05
CA TYR A 79 -16.53 -12.78 -0.49
C TYR A 79 -16.98 -11.59 0.38
N PHE A 80 -16.80 -11.65 1.70
CA PHE A 80 -17.35 -10.65 2.62
C PHE A 80 -16.45 -9.42 2.72
N SER A 81 -15.14 -9.63 2.92
CA SER A 81 -14.20 -8.50 3.02
C SER A 81 -13.75 -8.00 1.64
N SER A 82 -13.81 -8.86 0.60
CA SER A 82 -13.22 -8.61 -0.72
C SER A 82 -11.73 -8.25 -0.69
N GLN A 83 -11.04 -8.55 0.43
CA GLN A 83 -9.64 -8.26 0.64
C GLN A 83 -8.79 -9.48 0.27
N GLY A 84 -8.00 -9.36 -0.79
CA GLY A 84 -7.02 -10.38 -1.15
C GLY A 84 -5.66 -10.15 -0.48
N PHE A 85 -4.88 -11.23 -0.37
CA PHE A 85 -3.60 -11.24 0.31
C PHE A 85 -2.66 -12.35 -0.17
N TYR A 86 -1.39 -12.21 0.19
CA TYR A 86 -0.37 -13.25 0.11
C TYR A 86 -0.06 -13.78 1.51
N SER A 87 -0.26 -15.08 1.71
CA SER A 87 0.04 -15.76 2.98
C SER A 87 1.51 -16.15 3.12
N PRO A 88 2.00 -16.34 4.35
CA PRO A 88 3.31 -16.93 4.61
C PRO A 88 3.59 -18.16 3.75
N GLY A 89 4.78 -18.20 3.12
CA GLY A 89 5.20 -19.29 2.24
C GLY A 89 4.65 -19.23 0.81
N GLN A 90 3.82 -18.24 0.47
CA GLN A 90 3.29 -18.07 -0.89
C GLN A 90 4.13 -17.08 -1.71
N PRO A 91 4.20 -17.21 -3.03
CA PRO A 91 4.79 -16.19 -3.89
C PRO A 91 3.98 -14.89 -3.81
N CYS A 92 4.66 -13.76 -3.71
CA CYS A 92 4.11 -12.41 -3.55
C CYS A 92 4.74 -11.47 -4.59
N ASP A 93 3.89 -10.78 -5.33
CA ASP A 93 4.29 -9.79 -6.32
C ASP A 93 4.32 -8.41 -5.69
N VAL A 94 5.46 -7.73 -5.77
CA VAL A 94 5.66 -6.39 -5.22
C VAL A 94 6.09 -5.45 -6.32
N LEU A 95 5.34 -4.37 -6.50
CA LEU A 95 5.69 -3.26 -7.37
C LEU A 95 6.87 -2.49 -6.76
N ALA A 96 8.04 -2.60 -7.38
CA ALA A 96 9.25 -1.89 -6.99
C ALA A 96 9.32 -0.48 -7.58
N ARG A 97 8.75 -0.27 -8.77
CA ARG A 97 8.61 1.04 -9.45
C ARG A 97 7.32 1.08 -10.26
N GLY A 98 6.69 2.24 -10.33
CA GLY A 98 5.47 2.47 -11.10
C GLY A 98 4.34 2.98 -10.21
N SER A 99 3.10 2.90 -10.69
CA SER A 99 1.94 3.43 -9.97
C SER A 99 0.97 2.31 -9.56
N ALA A 100 0.51 2.35 -8.32
CA ALA A 100 -0.53 1.46 -7.81
C ALA A 100 -1.51 2.19 -6.89
N THR A 101 -2.70 1.63 -6.78
CA THR A 101 -3.73 2.11 -5.84
C THR A 101 -3.52 1.46 -4.48
N VAL A 102 -3.60 2.25 -3.42
CA VAL A 102 -3.41 1.82 -2.02
C VAL A 102 -4.45 2.48 -1.13
N VAL A 103 -4.64 1.97 0.08
CA VAL A 103 -5.45 2.66 1.09
C VAL A 103 -4.62 3.76 1.75
N CYS A 104 -5.15 4.98 1.80
CA CYS A 104 -4.59 6.07 2.59
C CYS A 104 -5.28 6.08 3.96
N ASN A 105 -4.64 5.56 5.00
CA ASN A 105 -5.27 5.34 6.31
C ASN A 105 -5.52 6.64 7.06
N VAL A 106 -4.56 7.57 7.01
CA VAL A 106 -4.63 8.87 7.69
C VAL A 106 -4.27 10.01 6.75
N GLY A 107 -4.96 11.13 6.91
CA GLY A 107 -4.76 12.33 6.10
C GLY A 107 -5.51 12.32 4.78
N THR A 108 -5.25 13.36 3.98
CA THR A 108 -5.79 13.54 2.62
C THR A 108 -4.61 13.69 1.65
N PRO A 109 -4.45 12.80 0.66
CA PRO A 109 -3.40 12.89 -0.34
C PRO A 109 -3.40 14.22 -1.09
N SER A 110 -2.22 14.75 -1.41
CA SER A 110 -2.03 15.87 -2.34
C SER A 110 -1.21 15.41 -3.55
N ALA A 111 -1.42 16.01 -4.73
CA ALA A 111 -0.64 15.65 -5.91
C ALA A 111 0.86 15.97 -5.70
N GLY A 112 1.74 15.00 -5.90
CA GLY A 112 3.16 15.11 -5.59
C GLY A 112 3.49 15.11 -4.09
N GLY A 113 2.48 14.88 -3.24
CA GLY A 113 2.61 14.84 -1.79
C GLY A 113 3.49 13.68 -1.31
N ALA A 114 4.09 13.86 -0.13
CA ALA A 114 4.87 12.83 0.52
C ALA A 114 3.98 11.66 0.99
N VAL A 115 4.52 10.45 0.93
CA VAL A 115 3.88 9.23 1.41
C VAL A 115 4.59 8.76 2.67
N TYR A 116 3.81 8.46 3.70
CA TYR A 116 4.32 7.95 4.97
C TYR A 116 3.81 6.54 5.22
N ILE A 117 4.51 5.77 6.05
CA ILE A 117 4.02 4.51 6.60
C ILE A 117 4.00 4.61 8.11
N ARG A 118 2.91 4.20 8.74
CA ARG A 118 2.80 4.18 10.20
C ARG A 118 3.55 2.99 10.80
N ILE A 119 4.33 3.26 11.84
CA ILE A 119 5.11 2.27 12.59
C ILE A 119 4.69 2.17 14.07
N ALA A 120 3.93 3.14 14.60
CA ALA A 120 3.41 3.09 15.96
C ALA A 120 1.96 3.58 16.06
N THR A 121 1.22 3.05 17.03
CA THR A 121 -0.15 3.47 17.33
C THR A 121 -0.15 4.87 17.94
N ASN A 122 -1.14 5.69 17.56
CA ASN A 122 -1.40 6.97 18.20
C ASN A 122 -2.91 7.14 18.36
N ALA A 123 -3.38 7.34 19.60
CA ALA A 123 -4.82 7.48 19.90
C ALA A 123 -5.46 8.70 19.23
N ALA A 124 -4.68 9.72 18.86
CA ALA A 124 -5.16 10.86 18.08
C ALA A 124 -5.54 10.49 16.63
N PHE A 125 -5.05 9.36 16.12
CA PHE A 125 -5.31 8.86 14.78
C PHE A 125 -5.86 7.43 14.84
N PRO A 126 -7.12 7.24 15.28
CA PRO A 126 -7.71 5.91 15.48
C PRO A 126 -7.86 5.09 14.19
N GLY A 127 -7.82 5.74 13.01
CA GLY A 127 -7.79 5.07 11.70
C GLY A 127 -6.39 4.65 11.23
N GLY A 128 -5.34 5.03 11.97
CA GLY A 128 -3.97 4.65 11.67
C GLY A 128 -3.75 3.16 11.88
N VAL A 129 -3.18 2.48 10.88
CA VAL A 129 -2.83 1.06 10.94
C VAL A 129 -1.33 0.93 10.80
N ILE A 130 -0.68 0.21 11.71
CA ILE A 130 0.75 -0.09 11.60
C ILE A 130 0.99 -0.84 10.29
N GLY A 131 1.94 -0.37 9.50
CA GLY A 131 2.17 -0.85 8.14
C GLY A 131 1.23 -0.26 7.09
N GLY A 132 0.39 0.72 7.42
CA GLY A 132 -0.50 1.39 6.47
C GLY A 132 0.12 2.66 5.88
N PHE A 133 -0.28 3.01 4.65
CA PHE A 133 0.13 4.26 4.01
C PHE A 133 -0.66 5.46 4.52
N GLU A 134 0.01 6.61 4.66
CA GLU A 134 -0.57 7.85 5.18
C GLU A 134 -0.11 9.08 4.38
N ALA A 135 -0.96 10.10 4.34
CA ALA A 135 -0.68 11.37 3.67
C ALA A 135 -0.18 12.47 4.61
N ALA A 136 -0.07 12.18 5.91
CA ALA A 136 0.41 13.11 6.92
C ALA A 136 1.44 12.44 7.82
N ALA A 137 2.47 13.20 8.20
CA ALA A 137 3.44 12.76 9.20
C ALA A 137 2.84 12.84 10.61
N ASP A 138 3.26 11.92 11.47
CA ASP A 138 2.92 11.85 12.89
C ASP A 138 4.19 11.61 13.73
N GLY A 139 5.14 12.55 13.63
CA GLY A 139 6.40 12.51 14.38
C GLY A 139 7.14 11.19 14.23
N THR A 140 7.45 10.55 15.36
CA THR A 140 8.14 9.24 15.42
C THR A 140 7.23 8.05 15.13
N ASN A 141 5.92 8.24 14.99
CA ASN A 141 4.96 7.17 14.76
C ASN A 141 4.83 6.81 13.28
N THR A 142 5.42 7.62 12.39
CA THR A 142 5.40 7.42 10.94
C THR A 142 6.79 7.60 10.37
N ILE A 143 7.10 6.85 9.31
CA ILE A 143 8.31 7.04 8.51
C ILE A 143 7.95 7.66 7.16
N LEU A 144 8.81 8.55 6.66
CA LEU A 144 8.72 9.01 5.27
C LEU A 144 9.23 7.88 4.35
N VAL A 145 8.50 7.61 3.27
CA VAL A 145 8.94 6.66 2.23
C VAL A 145 9.67 7.42 1.13
N PRO A 146 11.00 7.29 1.01
CA PRO A 146 11.75 7.92 -0.08
C PRO A 146 11.28 7.39 -1.43
N GLY A 147 11.20 8.25 -2.44
CA GLY A 147 10.81 7.84 -3.78
C GLY A 147 9.33 7.40 -3.93
N ALA A 148 8.48 7.65 -2.94
CA ALA A 148 7.03 7.45 -3.05
C ALA A 148 6.28 8.79 -3.03
N LYS A 149 5.32 8.94 -3.94
CA LYS A 149 4.51 10.16 -4.10
C LYS A 149 3.04 9.83 -4.28
N TRP A 150 2.17 10.59 -3.63
CA TRP A 150 0.76 10.61 -3.98
C TRP A 150 0.59 11.20 -5.38
N THR A 151 -0.05 10.46 -6.28
CA THR A 151 0.03 10.75 -7.72
C THR A 151 -0.89 11.89 -8.13
N THR A 152 -2.17 11.79 -7.78
CA THR A 152 -3.21 12.73 -8.24
C THR A 152 -3.80 13.59 -7.12
N GLY A 153 -3.56 13.23 -5.86
CA GLY A 153 -4.22 13.84 -4.71
C GLY A 153 -5.71 13.48 -4.58
N LYS A 154 -6.23 12.55 -5.40
CA LYS A 154 -7.59 12.05 -5.28
C LYS A 154 -7.63 10.86 -4.32
N MET A 155 -8.71 10.80 -3.54
CA MET A 155 -9.04 9.70 -2.65
C MET A 155 -10.54 9.45 -2.74
N ASP A 156 -10.96 8.20 -2.89
CA ASP A 156 -12.39 7.84 -2.93
C ASP A 156 -12.99 7.62 -1.53
N SER A 157 -14.28 7.27 -1.47
CA SER A 157 -14.98 7.02 -0.20
C SER A 157 -14.44 5.80 0.57
N ASN A 158 -13.75 4.88 -0.11
CA ASN A 158 -13.10 3.73 0.49
C ASN A 158 -11.66 4.04 0.91
N ARG A 159 -11.25 5.32 0.81
CA ARG A 159 -9.91 5.82 1.09
C ARG A 159 -8.83 5.27 0.16
N VAL A 160 -9.22 4.74 -1.00
CA VAL A 160 -8.27 4.30 -2.02
C VAL A 160 -7.72 5.52 -2.74
N ALA A 161 -6.40 5.57 -2.93
CA ALA A 161 -5.68 6.64 -3.60
C ALA A 161 -4.48 6.07 -4.38
N GLU A 162 -3.97 6.83 -5.34
CA GLU A 162 -2.87 6.38 -6.22
C GLU A 162 -1.50 6.83 -5.68
N VAL A 163 -0.57 5.88 -5.49
CA VAL A 163 0.84 6.14 -5.17
C VAL A 163 1.71 5.78 -6.37
N THR A 164 2.70 6.62 -6.65
CA THR A 164 3.77 6.34 -7.61
C THR A 164 5.08 6.17 -6.88
N LEU A 165 5.74 5.02 -7.11
CA LEU A 165 7.12 4.76 -6.75
C LEU A 165 8.02 5.21 -7.91
N THR A 166 8.81 6.26 -7.68
CA THR A 166 9.62 6.92 -8.71
C THR A 166 10.98 6.26 -8.95
N GLN A 167 11.35 5.29 -8.11
CA GLN A 167 12.61 4.57 -8.14
C GLN A 167 12.38 3.15 -7.64
N ARG A 168 13.28 2.21 -7.99
CA ARG A 168 13.28 0.88 -7.38
C ARG A 168 13.78 0.99 -5.95
N ASN A 169 12.94 0.61 -5.00
CA ASN A 169 13.28 0.63 -3.58
C ASN A 169 13.78 -0.76 -3.17
N ASN A 170 14.96 -0.82 -2.55
CA ASN A 170 15.60 -2.05 -2.06
C ASN A 170 15.48 -3.24 -3.07
N PRO A 171 16.03 -3.09 -4.29
CA PRO A 171 15.87 -4.06 -5.38
C PRO A 171 16.50 -5.42 -5.08
#